data_AF-A0A7C0XLL4-F1
#
_entry.id   AF-A0A7C0XLL4-F1
#
_cell.length_a   1.000
_cell.length_b   1.000
_cell.length_c   1.000
_cell.angle_alpha   90.00
_cell.angle_beta   90.00
_cell.angle_gamma   90.00
#
_symmetry.space_group_name_H-M   'P 1'
#
loop_
_entity.id
_entity.type
_entity.pdbx_description
1 polymer ?
#
loop_
_entity_poly.entity_id
_entity_poly.type
_entity_poly.pdbx_seq_one_letter_code
_entity_poly.pdbx_strand_id
1 'polypeptide(L)'
;MVKTIVGIDPGITTAIAVLDLKGAPLHIESRRDWSYGEVLQRLMEIGEVVLIASDVRPAPTFVSRIATELNAKLFTPRKVLSVSEKRKIAKEYCEKHALQLKSEHELDALSAALRAFGYFKRKFERIEAYARRHDLRFLADEVKARVLKGRTIKMALQSVTEEASKETVKRRVRVHESLNELKSRIEELNEQLQDCRKRHRALVEINIKLRKKVESLERRNAELEAKLR
;
A
#
# COMPACT_ATOMS: atom_id res chain seq x y z
N MET A 1 -1.09 1.48 3.21
CA MET A 1 -2.27 0.61 3.32
C MET A 1 -3.06 0.99 4.54
N VAL A 2 -4.39 0.85 4.51
CA VAL A 2 -5.25 1.11 5.68
C VAL A 2 -5.06 -0.03 6.67
N LYS A 3 -4.92 0.29 7.96
CA LYS A 3 -4.83 -0.70 9.04
C LYS A 3 -6.21 -1.08 9.53
N THR A 4 -6.43 -2.38 9.72
CA THR A 4 -7.78 -2.91 9.92
C THR A 4 -7.93 -3.79 11.17
N ILE A 5 -9.15 -3.80 11.70
CA ILE A 5 -9.63 -4.70 12.74
C ILE A 5 -10.62 -5.65 12.07
N VAL A 6 -10.42 -6.94 12.24
CA VAL A 6 -11.22 -7.97 11.58
C VAL A 6 -11.92 -8.82 12.61
N GLY A 7 -13.23 -8.97 12.51
CA GLY A 7 -13.99 -10.02 13.19
C GLY A 7 -14.18 -11.21 12.26
N ILE A 8 -13.98 -12.43 12.77
CA ILE A 8 -14.13 -13.66 12.00
C ILE A 8 -15.10 -14.58 12.74
N ASP A 9 -16.16 -15.00 12.05
CA ASP A 9 -17.06 -16.08 12.47
C ASP A 9 -16.80 -17.31 11.59
N PRO A 10 -16.07 -18.33 12.11
CA PRO A 10 -15.73 -19.52 11.34
C PRO A 10 -16.85 -20.58 11.38
N GLY A 11 -17.05 -21.28 10.27
CA GLY A 11 -18.01 -22.39 10.20
C GLY A 11 -18.17 -22.92 8.78
N ILE A 12 -19.28 -23.60 8.49
CA ILE A 12 -19.66 -23.97 7.12
C ILE A 12 -19.84 -22.69 6.28
N THR A 13 -20.44 -21.67 6.90
CA THR A 13 -20.44 -20.31 6.37
C THR A 13 -19.45 -19.51 7.18
N THR A 14 -18.36 -19.08 6.56
CA THR A 14 -17.41 -18.17 7.22
C THR A 14 -17.81 -16.75 6.90
N ALA A 15 -17.82 -15.88 7.91
CA ALA A 15 -18.05 -14.46 7.73
C ALA A 15 -16.87 -13.65 8.26
N ILE A 16 -16.57 -12.56 7.56
CA ILE A 16 -15.61 -11.55 7.98
C ILE A 16 -16.28 -10.19 8.07
N ALA A 17 -15.87 -9.41 9.06
CA ALA A 17 -16.23 -8.00 9.16
C ALA A 17 -14.95 -7.18 9.40
N VAL A 18 -14.67 -6.27 8.49
CA VAL A 18 -13.45 -5.46 8.46
C VAL A 18 -13.80 -4.02 8.80
N LEU A 19 -13.18 -3.50 9.86
CA LEU A 19 -13.28 -2.13 10.31
C LEU A 19 -11.92 -1.44 10.21
N ASP A 20 -11.91 -0.12 10.06
CA ASP A 20 -10.68 0.67 10.24
C ASP A 20 -10.34 0.87 11.74
N LEU A 21 -9.20 1.51 12.03
CA LEU A 21 -8.79 1.85 13.40
C LEU A 21 -9.57 3.03 14.03
N LYS A 22 -10.61 3.53 13.36
CA LYS A 22 -11.57 4.52 13.86
C LYS A 22 -12.95 3.89 14.10
N GLY A 23 -13.11 2.62 13.75
CA GLY A 23 -14.35 1.87 13.89
C GLY A 23 -15.36 2.12 12.78
N ALA A 24 -14.92 2.61 11.60
CA ALA A 24 -15.74 2.69 10.39
C ALA A 24 -15.72 1.35 9.63
N PRO A 25 -16.83 0.92 9.03
CA PRO A 25 -16.91 -0.35 8.32
C PRO A 25 -16.28 -0.20 6.92
N LEU A 26 -15.35 -1.10 6.60
CA LEU A 26 -14.70 -1.13 5.29
C LEU A 26 -15.31 -2.21 4.40
N HIS A 27 -15.55 -3.40 4.96
CA HIS A 27 -16.06 -4.54 4.21
C HIS A 27 -16.72 -5.55 5.15
N ILE A 28 -17.84 -6.14 4.74
CA ILE A 28 -18.51 -7.23 5.47
C ILE A 28 -19.00 -8.24 4.44
N GLU A 29 -18.64 -9.50 4.63
CA GLU A 29 -18.92 -10.56 3.65
C GLU A 29 -18.99 -11.91 4.33
N SER A 30 -19.94 -12.74 3.90
CA SER A 30 -20.03 -14.15 4.25
C SER A 30 -20.04 -15.04 3.01
N ARG A 31 -19.40 -16.21 3.12
CA ARG A 31 -19.33 -17.20 2.05
C ARG A 31 -19.35 -18.61 2.62
N ARG A 32 -20.10 -19.50 1.97
CA ARG A 32 -20.08 -20.95 2.24
C ARG A 32 -18.79 -21.58 1.73
N ASP A 33 -18.26 -22.53 2.48
CA ASP A 33 -17.05 -23.29 2.15
C ASP A 33 -15.84 -22.41 1.84
N TRP A 34 -15.76 -21.26 2.52
CA TRP A 34 -14.69 -20.30 2.30
C TRP A 34 -13.37 -20.82 2.87
N SER A 35 -12.42 -21.10 1.99
CA SER A 35 -11.15 -21.72 2.39
C SER A 35 -10.24 -20.75 3.15
N TYR A 36 -9.33 -21.30 3.94
CA TYR A 36 -8.33 -20.53 4.71
C TYR A 36 -7.51 -19.57 3.83
N GLY A 37 -7.04 -20.05 2.67
CA GLY A 37 -6.23 -19.25 1.76
C GLY A 37 -7.01 -18.10 1.12
N GLU A 38 -8.25 -18.36 0.71
CA GLU A 38 -9.11 -17.31 0.14
C GLU A 38 -9.47 -16.24 1.17
N VAL A 39 -9.72 -16.61 2.44
CA VAL A 39 -9.97 -15.62 3.51
C VAL A 39 -8.74 -14.75 3.72
N LEU A 40 -7.54 -15.35 3.81
CA LEU A 40 -6.29 -14.60 3.95
C LEU A 40 -6.09 -13.61 2.81
N GLN A 41 -6.22 -14.09 1.57
CA GLN A 41 -6.10 -13.25 0.38
C GLN A 41 -7.08 -12.08 0.44
N ARG A 42 -8.36 -12.37 0.74
CA ARG A 42 -9.39 -11.34 0.82
C ARG A 42 -9.08 -10.27 1.86
N LEU A 43 -8.58 -10.68 3.02
CA LEU A 43 -8.20 -9.75 4.08
C LEU A 43 -7.01 -8.86 3.68
N MET A 44 -6.01 -9.43 3.02
CA MET A 44 -4.84 -8.69 2.53
C MET A 44 -5.20 -7.69 1.41
N GLU A 45 -6.19 -8.00 0.57
CA GLU A 45 -6.70 -7.10 -0.47
C GLU A 45 -7.33 -5.83 0.13
N ILE A 46 -8.01 -5.97 1.27
CA ILE A 46 -8.73 -4.86 1.91
C ILE A 46 -7.77 -3.95 2.70
N GLY A 47 -6.81 -4.53 3.42
CA GLY A 47 -5.83 -3.75 4.17
C GLY A 47 -4.89 -4.56 5.06
N GLU A 48 -4.08 -3.84 5.83
CA GLU A 48 -3.13 -4.44 6.78
C GLU A 48 -3.87 -4.82 8.07
N VAL A 49 -4.10 -6.11 8.27
CA VAL A 49 -4.79 -6.62 9.46
C VAL A 49 -3.88 -6.54 10.69
N VAL A 50 -4.26 -5.72 11.68
CA VAL A 50 -3.48 -5.52 12.91
C VAL A 50 -4.13 -6.16 14.14
N LEU A 51 -5.44 -6.44 14.06
CA LEU A 51 -6.23 -7.02 15.14
C LEU A 51 -7.26 -7.99 14.54
N ILE A 52 -7.29 -9.22 15.03
CA ILE A 52 -8.31 -10.22 14.69
C ILE A 52 -9.11 -10.55 15.94
N ALA A 53 -10.43 -10.51 15.83
CA ALA A 53 -11.37 -10.75 16.90
C ALA A 53 -12.18 -12.02 16.63
N SER A 54 -12.30 -12.86 17.66
CA SER A 54 -13.25 -13.97 17.71
C SER A 54 -14.30 -13.69 18.77
N ASP A 55 -15.49 -14.22 18.55
CA ASP A 55 -16.67 -14.12 19.40
C ASP A 55 -16.65 -15.08 20.62
N VAL A 56 -15.79 -16.10 20.57
CA VAL A 56 -15.61 -17.16 21.60
C VAL A 56 -14.21 -17.17 22.22
N ARG A 57 -14.09 -17.84 23.37
CA ARG A 57 -12.82 -18.08 24.06
C ARG A 57 -12.77 -19.54 24.54
N PRO A 58 -11.71 -20.31 24.22
CA PRO A 58 -10.58 -19.96 23.37
C PRO A 58 -11.00 -19.71 21.91
N ALA A 59 -10.18 -18.97 21.15
CA ALA A 59 -10.48 -18.72 19.74
C ALA A 59 -10.40 -20.04 18.95
N PRO A 60 -11.24 -20.22 17.91
CA PRO A 60 -11.15 -21.37 17.02
C PRO A 60 -9.79 -21.42 16.32
N THR A 61 -9.33 -22.64 16.00
CA THR A 61 -8.03 -22.87 15.34
C THR A 61 -7.91 -22.13 14.02
N PHE A 62 -9.00 -22.01 13.27
CA PHE A 62 -9.05 -21.22 12.04
C PHE A 62 -8.65 -19.75 12.28
N VAL A 63 -9.27 -19.09 13.25
CA VAL A 63 -9.03 -17.68 13.58
C VAL A 63 -7.63 -17.47 14.14
N SER A 64 -7.16 -18.36 15.02
CA SER A 64 -5.83 -18.23 15.61
C SER A 64 -4.71 -18.42 14.59
N ARG A 65 -4.89 -19.33 13.61
CA ARG A 65 -3.96 -19.49 12.48
C ARG A 65 -3.89 -18.24 11.61
N ILE A 66 -5.05 -17.68 11.22
CA ILE A 66 -5.08 -16.42 10.44
C ILE A 66 -4.38 -15.29 11.20
N ALA A 67 -4.63 -15.15 12.50
CA ALA A 67 -3.98 -14.12 13.32
C ALA A 67 -2.46 -14.27 13.36
N THR A 68 -1.97 -15.52 13.38
CA THR A 68 -0.54 -15.82 13.39
C THR A 68 0.09 -15.50 12.04
N GLU A 69 -0.55 -15.96 10.95
CA GLU A 69 -0.09 -15.73 9.58
C GLU A 69 0.01 -14.23 9.24
N LEU A 70 -1.00 -13.46 9.62
CA LEU A 70 -1.03 -12.01 9.39
C LEU A 70 -0.24 -11.21 10.43
N ASN A 71 0.43 -11.88 11.39
CA ASN A 71 1.13 -11.24 12.51
C ASN A 71 0.26 -10.19 13.24
N ALA A 72 -1.02 -10.51 13.37
CA ALA A 72 -2.06 -9.68 13.94
C ALA A 72 -2.32 -10.06 15.39
N LYS A 73 -2.72 -9.09 16.22
CA LYS A 73 -3.09 -9.39 17.60
C LYS A 73 -4.41 -10.17 17.61
N LEU A 74 -4.44 -11.32 18.26
CA LEU A 74 -5.70 -12.04 18.52
C LEU A 74 -6.42 -11.47 19.75
N PHE A 75 -7.68 -11.13 19.58
CA PHE A 75 -8.59 -10.68 20.63
C PHE A 75 -9.70 -11.70 20.84
N THR A 76 -9.89 -12.10 22.09
CA THR A 76 -11.00 -12.95 22.53
C THR A 76 -11.71 -12.28 23.71
N PRO A 77 -13.02 -12.50 23.88
CA PRO A 77 -13.77 -11.87 24.96
C PRO A 77 -13.33 -12.39 26.33
N ARG A 78 -13.17 -11.46 27.29
CA ARG A 78 -12.89 -11.79 28.70
C ARG A 78 -14.14 -12.20 29.48
N LYS A 79 -15.29 -11.59 29.16
CA LYS A 79 -16.61 -11.93 29.71
C LYS A 79 -17.50 -12.48 28.60
N VAL A 80 -18.17 -13.58 28.90
CA VAL A 80 -19.24 -14.13 28.08
C VAL A 80 -20.45 -13.24 28.28
N LEU A 81 -20.66 -12.28 27.37
CA LEU A 81 -21.93 -11.56 27.28
C LEU A 81 -22.97 -12.50 26.68
N SER A 82 -24.24 -12.25 27.00
CA SER A 82 -25.33 -12.98 26.35
C SER A 82 -25.33 -12.71 24.84
N VAL A 83 -25.76 -13.69 24.04
CA VAL A 83 -25.80 -13.58 22.58
C VAL A 83 -26.64 -12.37 22.13
N SER A 84 -27.72 -12.07 22.86
CA SER A 84 -28.60 -10.93 22.62
C SER A 84 -27.90 -9.58 22.79
N GLU A 85 -27.13 -9.39 23.86
CA GLU A 85 -26.38 -8.14 24.11
C GLU A 85 -25.32 -7.92 23.02
N LYS A 86 -24.64 -8.98 22.59
CA LYS A 86 -23.65 -8.92 21.49
C LYS A 86 -24.31 -8.45 20.19
N ARG A 87 -25.42 -9.09 19.81
CA ARG A 87 -26.14 -8.79 18.57
C ARG A 87 -26.80 -7.41 18.59
N LYS A 88 -27.21 -6.90 19.75
CA LYS A 88 -27.78 -5.55 19.88
C LYS A 88 -26.81 -4.46 19.44
N ILE A 89 -25.55 -4.53 19.88
CA ILE A 89 -24.50 -3.55 19.50
C ILE A 89 -24.29 -3.53 17.98
N ALA A 90 -24.24 -4.71 17.36
CA ALA A 90 -24.06 -4.81 15.92
C ALA A 90 -25.29 -4.29 15.15
N LYS A 91 -26.52 -4.55 15.64
CA LYS A 91 -27.76 -4.03 15.05
C LYS A 91 -27.85 -2.50 15.12
N GLU A 92 -27.61 -1.93 16.30
CA GLU A 92 -27.57 -0.45 16.48
C GLU A 92 -26.52 0.19 15.55
N TYR A 93 -25.37 -0.48 15.38
CA TYR A 93 -24.34 -0.02 14.45
C TYR A 93 -24.80 -0.11 12.99
N CYS A 94 -25.45 -1.20 12.58
CA CYS A 94 -26.00 -1.34 11.23
C CYS A 94 -27.04 -0.25 10.92
N GLU A 95 -27.95 0.04 11.84
CA GLU A 95 -28.93 1.12 11.70
C GLU A 95 -28.24 2.48 11.52
N LYS A 96 -27.25 2.77 12.36
CA LYS A 96 -26.50 4.03 12.30
C LYS A 96 -25.72 4.21 11.00
N HIS A 97 -25.18 3.12 10.45
CA HIS A 97 -24.33 3.13 9.26
C HIS A 97 -25.07 2.71 7.98
N ALA A 98 -26.40 2.55 8.04
CA ALA A 98 -27.25 2.05 6.96
C ALA A 98 -26.69 0.77 6.29
N LEU A 99 -26.10 -0.13 7.09
CA LEU A 99 -25.52 -1.37 6.61
C LEU A 99 -26.60 -2.44 6.45
N GLN A 100 -26.67 -3.02 5.26
CA GLN A 100 -27.50 -4.19 4.99
C GLN A 100 -26.65 -5.45 5.10
N LEU A 101 -26.89 -6.23 6.15
CA LEU A 101 -26.27 -7.54 6.33
C LEU A 101 -27.11 -8.62 5.64
N LYS A 102 -26.43 -9.59 5.03
CA LYS A 102 -27.06 -10.69 4.27
C LYS A 102 -27.27 -11.94 5.14
N SER A 103 -26.56 -12.04 6.25
CA SER A 103 -26.55 -13.25 7.09
C SER A 103 -26.37 -12.94 8.57
N GLU A 104 -26.89 -13.80 9.44
CA GLU A 104 -26.61 -13.73 10.88
C GLU A 104 -25.12 -13.91 11.20
N HIS A 105 -24.39 -14.66 10.37
CA HIS A 105 -22.94 -14.84 10.51
C HIS A 105 -22.18 -13.51 10.31
N GLU A 106 -22.64 -12.66 9.39
CA GLU A 106 -22.07 -11.32 9.19
C GLU A 106 -22.30 -10.42 10.41
N LEU A 107 -23.46 -10.57 11.06
CA LEU A 107 -23.78 -9.86 12.29
C LEU A 107 -22.87 -10.30 13.43
N ASP A 108 -22.61 -11.61 13.55
CA ASP A 108 -21.74 -12.16 14.59
C ASP A 108 -20.27 -11.78 14.36
N ALA A 109 -19.79 -11.81 13.11
CA ALA A 109 -18.46 -11.31 12.74
C ALA A 109 -18.32 -9.81 13.03
N LEU A 110 -19.31 -8.99 12.67
CA LEU A 110 -19.33 -7.55 12.95
C LEU A 110 -19.33 -7.28 14.46
N SER A 111 -20.13 -8.02 15.22
CA SER A 111 -20.17 -7.94 16.67
C SER A 111 -18.79 -8.21 17.29
N ALA A 112 -18.08 -9.25 16.82
CA ALA A 112 -16.73 -9.55 17.28
C ALA A 112 -15.76 -8.38 17.00
N ALA A 113 -15.79 -7.80 15.80
CA ALA A 113 -14.96 -6.66 15.41
C ALA A 113 -15.26 -5.41 16.26
N LEU A 114 -16.54 -5.08 16.45
CA LEU A 114 -16.97 -3.92 17.25
C LEU A 114 -16.59 -4.06 18.72
N ARG A 115 -16.66 -5.28 19.28
CA ARG A 115 -16.22 -5.53 20.67
C ARG A 115 -14.73 -5.34 20.83
N ALA A 116 -13.93 -5.82 19.87
CA ALA A 116 -12.50 -5.57 19.84
C ALA A 116 -12.21 -4.07 19.76
N PHE A 117 -12.86 -3.35 18.85
CA PHE A 117 -12.73 -1.90 18.74
C PHE A 117 -13.10 -1.20 20.06
N GLY A 118 -14.25 -1.53 20.66
CA GLY A 118 -14.71 -0.96 21.93
C GLY A 118 -13.72 -1.16 23.08
N TYR A 119 -13.03 -2.31 23.13
CA TYR A 119 -12.00 -2.57 24.14
C TYR A 119 -10.77 -1.66 23.98
N PHE A 120 -10.36 -1.38 22.74
CA PHE A 120 -9.20 -0.53 22.45
C PHE A 120 -9.53 0.95 22.26
N LYS A 121 -10.81 1.31 22.12
CA LYS A 121 -11.30 2.66 21.82
C LYS A 121 -10.65 3.74 22.67
N ARG A 122 -10.70 3.61 24.01
CA ARG A 122 -10.08 4.58 24.93
C ARG A 122 -8.57 4.74 24.71
N LYS A 123 -7.86 3.67 24.36
CA LYS A 123 -6.42 3.72 24.04
C LYS A 123 -6.19 4.43 22.71
N PHE A 124 -6.98 4.12 21.70
CA PHE A 124 -6.90 4.75 20.37
C PHE A 124 -7.21 6.25 20.45
N GLU A 125 -8.26 6.65 21.16
CA GLU A 125 -8.61 8.06 21.40
C GLU A 125 -7.47 8.82 22.08
N ARG A 126 -6.81 8.21 23.08
CA ARG A 126 -5.64 8.81 23.75
C ARG A 126 -4.47 9.01 22.78
N ILE A 127 -4.22 8.04 21.89
CA ILE A 127 -3.18 8.12 20.86
C ILE A 127 -3.53 9.21 19.85
N GLU A 128 -4.77 9.28 19.39
CA GLU A 128 -5.24 10.30 18.44
C GLU A 128 -5.17 11.71 19.03
N ALA A 129 -5.59 11.90 20.28
CA ALA A 129 -5.51 13.18 20.96
C ALA A 129 -4.05 13.64 21.13
N TYR A 130 -3.14 12.71 21.43
CA TYR A 130 -1.71 13.01 21.45
C TYR A 130 -1.19 13.38 20.05
N ALA A 131 -1.45 12.54 19.05
CA ALA A 131 -1.03 12.77 17.68
C ALA A 131 -1.55 14.10 17.10
N ARG A 132 -2.80 14.48 17.43
CA ARG A 132 -3.40 15.74 17.00
C ARG A 132 -2.69 16.97 17.60
N ARG A 133 -2.29 16.90 18.88
CA ARG A 133 -1.58 18.00 19.56
C ARG A 133 -0.16 18.22 19.05
N HIS A 134 0.47 17.18 18.51
CA HIS A 134 1.86 17.22 18.04
C HIS A 134 1.99 17.18 16.51
N ASP A 135 0.88 17.35 15.78
CA ASP A 135 0.81 17.26 14.30
C ASP A 135 1.33 15.93 13.71
N LEU A 136 1.23 14.84 14.47
CA LEU A 136 1.66 13.50 14.08
C LEU A 136 0.48 12.63 13.63
N ARG A 137 -0.55 13.23 13.02
CA ARG A 137 -1.79 12.51 12.65
C ARG A 137 -1.51 11.33 11.72
N PHE A 138 -0.57 11.50 10.79
CA PHE A 138 -0.15 10.46 9.85
C PHE A 138 0.50 9.23 10.53
N LEU A 139 1.01 9.39 11.76
CA LEU A 139 1.62 8.32 12.55
C LEU A 139 0.63 7.64 13.49
N ALA A 140 -0.58 8.18 13.67
CA ALA A 140 -1.52 7.70 14.69
C ALA A 140 -1.86 6.22 14.50
N ASP A 141 -2.17 5.80 13.28
CA ASP A 141 -2.54 4.41 12.98
C ASP A 141 -1.36 3.44 13.13
N GLU A 142 -0.16 3.91 12.82
CA GLU A 142 1.09 3.17 12.98
C GLU A 142 1.46 2.96 14.46
N VAL A 143 1.22 3.98 15.29
CA VAL A 143 1.35 3.91 16.76
C VAL A 143 0.30 2.97 17.34
N LYS A 144 -0.96 3.04 16.89
CA LYS A 144 -2.03 2.15 17.33
C LYS A 144 -1.68 0.68 17.05
N ALA A 145 -1.18 0.35 15.86
CA ALA A 145 -0.75 -1.01 15.52
C ALA A 145 0.37 -1.53 16.43
N ARG A 146 1.37 -0.71 16.74
CA ARG A 146 2.43 -1.07 17.70
C ARG A 146 1.91 -1.30 19.11
N VAL A 147 0.94 -0.49 19.55
CA VAL A 147 0.30 -0.64 20.86
C VAL A 147 -0.51 -1.93 20.94
N LEU A 148 -1.17 -2.34 19.85
CA LEU A 148 -1.85 -3.64 19.77
C LEU A 148 -0.89 -4.83 19.92
N LYS A 149 0.33 -4.70 19.40
CA LYS A 149 1.41 -5.69 19.57
C LYS A 149 2.04 -5.70 20.98
N GLY A 150 1.53 -4.90 21.91
CA GLY A 150 1.93 -4.91 23.32
C GLY A 150 2.94 -3.84 23.73
N ARG A 151 3.33 -2.94 22.81
CA ARG A 151 4.20 -1.81 23.16
C ARG A 151 3.45 -0.76 23.97
N THR A 152 4.16 -0.06 24.87
CA THR A 152 3.60 1.12 25.54
C THR A 152 3.44 2.26 24.53
N ILE A 153 2.53 3.20 24.81
CA ILE A 153 2.31 4.36 23.92
C ILE A 153 3.61 5.15 23.73
N LYS A 154 4.38 5.35 24.81
CA LYS A 154 5.66 6.07 24.78
C LYS A 154 6.67 5.38 23.84
N MET A 155 6.87 4.08 23.99
CA MET A 155 7.79 3.32 23.13
C MET A 155 7.29 3.26 21.68
N ALA A 156 5.98 3.09 21.47
CA ALA A 156 5.41 3.08 20.14
C ALA A 156 5.68 4.42 19.43
N LEU A 157 5.41 5.55 20.10
CA LEU A 157 5.70 6.88 19.58
C LEU A 157 7.18 7.05 19.21
N GLN A 158 8.09 6.74 20.14
CA GLN A 158 9.52 6.87 19.92
C GLN A 158 9.99 6.04 18.72
N SER A 159 9.57 4.78 18.63
CA SER A 159 9.95 3.92 17.51
C SER A 159 9.45 4.45 16.16
N VAL A 160 8.23 5.01 16.13
CA VAL A 160 7.65 5.53 14.88
C VAL A 160 8.33 6.84 14.48
N THR A 161 8.65 7.72 15.43
CA THR A 161 9.38 8.97 15.14
C THR A 161 10.82 8.71 14.68
N GLU A 162 11.50 7.71 15.28
CA GLU A 162 12.85 7.31 14.87
C GLU A 162 12.87 6.63 13.50
N GLU A 163 11.85 5.86 13.16
CA GLU A 163 11.72 5.27 11.82
C GLU A 163 11.38 6.34 10.78
N ALA A 164 10.46 7.27 11.09
CA ALA A 164 10.13 8.37 10.20
C ALA A 164 11.36 9.25 9.89
N SER A 165 12.23 9.50 10.87
CA SER A 165 13.48 10.23 10.64
C SER A 165 14.47 9.43 9.80
N LYS A 166 14.66 8.13 10.10
CA LYS A 166 15.54 7.24 9.31
C LYS A 166 15.07 7.08 7.86
N GLU A 167 13.77 6.98 7.62
CA GLU A 167 13.20 6.83 6.29
C GLU A 167 13.29 8.13 5.49
N THR A 168 13.15 9.29 6.14
CA THR A 168 13.42 10.60 5.53
C THR A 168 14.88 10.73 5.09
N VAL A 169 15.82 10.24 5.91
CA VAL A 169 17.26 10.23 5.57
C VAL A 169 17.52 9.29 4.38
N LYS A 170 17.01 8.06 4.39
CA LYS A 170 17.16 7.11 3.26
C LYS A 170 16.59 7.66 1.95
N ARG A 171 15.44 8.33 2.00
CA ARG A 171 14.83 8.97 0.81
C ARG A 171 15.70 10.08 0.26
N ARG A 172 16.27 10.92 1.12
CA ARG A 172 17.19 12.00 0.71
C ARG A 172 18.46 11.46 0.05
N VAL A 173 19.04 10.38 0.59
CA VAL A 173 20.24 9.75 0.00
C VAL A 173 19.95 9.19 -1.39
N ARG A 174 18.85 8.42 -1.55
CA ARG A 174 18.46 7.88 -2.86
C ARG A 174 18.20 8.96 -3.91
N VAL A 175 17.52 10.04 -3.55
CA VAL A 175 17.27 11.17 -4.47
C VAL A 175 18.58 11.84 -4.88
N HIS A 176 19.54 11.96 -3.96
CA HIS A 176 20.85 12.53 -4.26
C HIS A 176 21.66 11.64 -5.21
N GLU A 177 21.65 10.32 -5.00
CA GLU A 177 22.28 9.35 -5.90
C GLU A 177 21.68 9.40 -7.31
N SER A 178 20.35 9.37 -7.42
CA SER A 178 19.66 9.45 -8.72
C SER A 178 19.92 10.79 -9.44
N LEU A 179 20.00 11.91 -8.73
CA LEU A 179 20.33 13.21 -9.34
C LEU A 179 21.75 13.25 -9.90
N ASN A 180 22.70 12.58 -9.24
CA ASN A 180 24.09 12.52 -9.71
C ASN A 180 24.20 11.61 -10.95
N GLU A 181 23.49 10.49 -10.98
CA GLU A 181 23.40 9.62 -12.17
C GLU A 181 22.78 10.36 -13.37
N LEU A 182 21.68 11.09 -13.15
CA LEU A 182 21.03 11.90 -14.18
C LEU A 182 21.94 13.00 -14.72
N LYS A 183 22.72 13.68 -13.86
CA LYS A 183 23.69 14.71 -14.28
C LYS A 183 24.79 14.13 -15.16
N SER A 184 25.39 13.03 -14.73
CA SER A 184 26.42 12.32 -15.51
C SER A 184 25.87 11.89 -16.88
N ARG A 185 24.63 11.39 -16.92
CA ARG A 185 23.98 10.99 -18.17
C ARG A 185 23.71 12.17 -19.12
N ILE A 186 23.35 13.33 -18.58
CA ILE A 186 23.16 14.56 -19.38
C ILE A 186 24.50 15.04 -19.97
N GLU A 187 25.58 14.99 -19.19
CA GLU A 187 26.92 15.34 -19.68
C GLU A 187 27.37 14.43 -20.82
N GLU A 188 27.21 13.11 -20.64
CA GLU A 188 27.53 12.12 -21.68
C GLU A 188 26.69 12.31 -22.95
N LEU A 189 25.38 12.55 -22.82
CA LEU A 189 24.51 12.84 -23.97
C LEU A 189 24.91 14.12 -24.68
N ASN A 190 25.32 15.15 -23.95
CA ASN A 190 25.76 16.42 -24.52
C ASN A 190 27.07 16.27 -25.31
N GLU A 191 28.03 15.49 -24.81
CA GLU A 191 29.25 15.15 -25.55
C GLU A 191 28.92 14.37 -26.84
N GLN A 192 28.05 13.36 -26.75
CA GLN A 192 27.62 12.60 -27.92
C GLN A 192 26.91 13.48 -28.96
N LEU A 193 26.06 14.41 -28.52
CA LEU A 193 25.41 15.39 -29.40
C LEU A 193 26.43 16.30 -30.08
N GLN A 194 27.44 16.76 -29.34
CA GLN A 194 28.47 17.62 -29.88
C GLN A 194 29.32 16.90 -30.93
N ASP A 195 29.68 15.65 -30.68
CA ASP A 195 30.44 14.81 -31.62
C ASP A 195 29.60 14.47 -32.86
N CYS A 196 28.34 14.08 -32.67
CA CYS A 196 27.40 13.85 -33.78
C CYS A 196 27.26 15.08 -34.68
N ARG A 197 27.15 16.28 -34.09
CA ARG A 197 27.10 17.56 -34.83
C ARG A 197 28.39 17.86 -35.60
N LYS A 198 29.57 17.50 -35.07
CA LYS A 198 30.85 17.65 -35.78
C LYS A 198 30.92 16.71 -36.98
N ARG A 199 30.58 15.42 -36.79
CA ARG A 199 30.53 14.42 -37.86
C ARG A 199 29.55 14.83 -38.96
N HIS A 200 28.37 15.31 -38.58
CA HIS A 200 27.38 15.78 -39.55
C HIS A 200 27.92 16.94 -40.40
N ARG A 201 28.57 17.94 -39.79
CA ARG A 201 29.20 19.03 -40.54
C ARG A 201 30.27 18.54 -41.52
N ALA A 202 31.15 17.64 -41.08
CA ALA A 202 32.19 17.07 -41.95
C ALA A 202 31.58 16.29 -43.13
N LEU A 203 30.55 15.48 -42.88
CA LEU A 203 29.84 14.74 -43.93
C LEU A 203 29.16 15.68 -44.94
N VAL A 204 28.56 16.78 -44.47
CA VAL A 204 27.95 17.79 -45.36
C VAL A 204 29.01 18.42 -46.27
N GLU A 205 30.17 18.81 -45.74
CA GLU A 205 31.28 19.35 -46.55
C GLU A 205 31.79 18.35 -47.59
N ILE A 206 31.95 17.08 -47.19
CA ILE A 206 32.36 16.01 -48.11
C ILE A 206 31.31 15.82 -49.20
N ASN A 207 30.01 15.84 -48.86
CA ASN A 207 28.93 15.69 -49.83
C ASN A 207 28.95 16.82 -50.87
N ILE A 208 29.17 18.07 -50.43
CA ILE A 208 29.31 19.22 -51.32
C ILE A 208 30.50 19.04 -52.29
N LYS A 209 31.66 18.60 -51.79
CA LYS A 209 32.85 18.35 -52.62
C LYS A 209 32.61 17.24 -53.64
N LEU A 210 31.99 16.13 -53.22
CA LEU A 210 31.68 15.00 -54.09
C LEU A 210 30.69 15.41 -55.19
N ARG A 211 29.63 16.16 -54.86
CA ARG A 211 28.67 16.68 -55.86
C ARG A 211 29.36 17.53 -56.92
N LYS A 212 30.24 18.45 -56.54
CA LYS A 212 31.03 19.25 -57.49
C LYS A 212 31.94 18.38 -58.37
N LYS A 213 32.53 17.33 -57.80
CA LYS A 213 33.37 16.38 -58.54
C LYS A 213 32.55 15.62 -59.58
N VAL A 214 31.39 15.10 -59.19
CA VAL A 214 30.45 14.41 -60.08
C VAL A 214 30.05 15.32 -61.23
N GLU A 215 29.63 16.56 -60.95
CA GLU A 215 29.26 17.52 -61.99
C GLU A 215 30.41 17.82 -62.96
N SER A 216 31.65 17.93 -62.46
CA SER A 216 32.83 18.13 -63.33
C SER A 216 33.15 16.93 -64.23
N LEU A 217 32.90 15.71 -63.73
CA LEU A 217 33.10 14.47 -64.48
C LEU A 217 32.00 14.28 -65.51
N GLU A 218 30.76 14.58 -65.16
CA GLU A 218 29.62 14.56 -66.09
C GLU A 218 29.83 15.52 -67.26
N ARG A 219 30.29 16.75 -67.00
CA ARG A 219 30.64 17.70 -68.08
C ARG A 219 31.75 17.17 -68.99
N ARG A 220 32.81 16.61 -68.41
CA ARG A 220 33.91 16.00 -69.19
C ARG A 220 33.44 14.81 -70.02
N ASN A 221 32.59 13.96 -69.48
CA ASN A 221 32.01 12.84 -70.22
C ASN A 221 31.14 13.35 -71.38
N ALA A 222 30.29 14.35 -71.15
CA ALA A 222 29.49 14.95 -72.20
C ALA A 222 30.35 15.58 -73.33
N GLU A 223 31.46 16.26 -72.98
CA GLU A 223 32.41 16.79 -73.96
C GLU A 223 33.12 15.69 -74.76
N LEU A 224 33.48 14.57 -74.13
CA LEU A 224 34.10 13.43 -74.80
C LEU A 224 33.11 12.70 -75.71
N GLU A 225 31.87 12.50 -75.26
CA GLU A 225 30.80 11.93 -76.07
C GLU A 225 30.46 12.79 -77.29
N ALA A 226 30.49 14.12 -77.15
CA ALA A 226 30.29 15.04 -78.27
C ALA A 226 31.43 15.02 -79.30
N LYS A 227 32.66 14.63 -78.90
CA LYS A 227 33.81 14.46 -79.81
C LYS A 227 33.84 13.10 -80.52
N LEU A 228 33.08 12.13 -80.02
CA LEU A 228 32.97 10.78 -80.58
C LEU A 228 31.81 10.64 -81.58
N ARG A 229 30.92 11.63 -81.66
CA ARG A 229 29.90 11.78 -82.70
C ARG A 229 30.42 12.63 -83.85
#